data_AF-A0A5C7LUT5-F1
#
_entry.id   AF-A0A5C7LUT5-F1
#
_cell.length_a   1.000
_cell.length_b   1.000
_cell.length_c   1.000
_cell.angle_alpha   90.00
_cell.angle_beta   90.00
_cell.angle_gamma   90.00
#
_symmetry.space_group_name_H-M   'P 1'
#
loop_
_entity.id
_entity.type
_entity.pdbx_description
1 polymer ?
#
loop_
_entity_poly.entity_id
_entity_poly.type
_entity_poly.pdbx_seq_one_letter_code
_entity_poly.pdbx_strand_id
1 'polypeptide(L)' 'MTPKPPITAAELDETWVPATREAMRVRDGVPIRAGERNTIEAYSLNRDRWMPIMLTGGGVSFVTPEDRDAVLGLLNS' A
#
# COMPACT_ATOMS: atom_id res chain seq x y z
N MET A 1 16.01 -12.54 2.86
CA MET A 1 15.53 -11.15 3.06
C MET A 1 14.76 -11.11 4.36
N THR A 2 15.20 -10.30 5.32
CA THR A 2 14.42 -10.05 6.55
C THR A 2 13.19 -9.21 6.18
N PRO A 3 11.97 -9.57 6.63
CA PRO A 3 10.79 -8.73 6.42
C PRO A 3 11.05 -7.33 7.00
N LYS A 4 10.64 -6.27 6.29
CA LYS A 4 10.66 -4.93 6.88
C LYS A 4 9.74 -4.93 8.11
N PRO A 5 10.14 -4.31 9.24
CA PRO A 5 9.27 -4.19 10.39
C PRO A 5 8.01 -3.38 10.02
N PRO A 6 6.86 -3.63 10.67
CA PRO A 6 5.69 -2.79 10.50
C PRO A 6 5.98 -1.35 10.93
N ILE A 7 5.30 -0.39 10.29
CA ILE A 7 5.46 1.05 10.55
C ILE A 7 4.13 1.70 10.92
N THR A 8 4.17 2.85 11.58
CA THR A 8 3.00 3.71 11.74
C THR A 8 2.74 4.53 10.48
N ALA A 9 1.57 5.18 10.37
CA ALA A 9 1.29 6.08 9.25
C ALA A 9 2.25 7.28 9.21
N ALA A 10 2.72 7.74 10.39
CA ALA A 10 3.63 8.88 10.52
C ALA A 10 5.07 8.57 10.10
N GLU A 11 5.48 7.30 10.16
CA GLU A 11 6.80 6.82 9.74
C GLU A 11 6.84 6.48 8.24
N LEU A 12 5.70 6.53 7.55
CA LEU A 12 5.64 6.28 6.12
C LEU A 12 6.42 7.36 5.37
N ASP A 13 7.27 6.92 4.44
CA ASP A 13 8.01 7.81 3.55
C ASP A 13 7.05 8.76 2.82
N GLU A 14 7.30 10.07 2.92
CA GLU A 14 6.45 11.11 2.35
C GLU A 14 6.26 10.98 0.83
N THR A 15 7.21 10.35 0.14
CA THR A 15 7.16 10.10 -1.30
C THR A 15 6.31 8.87 -1.66
N TRP A 16 6.00 8.03 -0.68
CA TRP A 16 5.29 6.76 -0.91
C TRP A 16 3.87 6.96 -1.43
N VAL A 17 3.10 7.87 -0.83
CA VAL A 17 1.71 8.15 -1.26
C VAL A 17 1.68 8.74 -2.68
N PRO A 18 2.46 9.80 -3.01
CA PRO A 18 2.56 10.29 -4.40
C PRO A 18 2.99 9.21 -5.40
N ALA A 19 4.01 8.41 -5.07
CA ALA A 19 4.49 7.34 -5.95
C ALA A 19 3.44 6.25 -6.18
N THR A 20 2.67 5.91 -5.14
CA THR A 20 1.59 4.92 -5.22
C THR A 20 0.44 5.42 -6.08
N ARG A 21 0.01 6.67 -5.89
CA ARG A 21 -1.03 7.29 -6.73
C ARG A 21 -0.62 7.33 -8.21
N GLU A 22 0.63 7.71 -8.50
CA GLU A 22 1.12 7.71 -9.88
C GLU A 22 1.15 6.30 -10.47
N ALA A 23 1.60 5.30 -9.70
CA ALA A 23 1.59 3.91 -10.13
C ALA A 23 0.16 3.38 -10.40
N MET A 24 -0.82 3.80 -9.60
CA MET A 24 -2.24 3.47 -9.81
C MET A 24 -2.78 4.15 -11.08
N ARG A 25 -2.43 5.41 -11.30
CA ARG A 25 -2.84 6.19 -12.48
C ARG A 25 -2.30 5.57 -13.78
N VAL A 26 -1.02 5.21 -13.82
CA VAL A 26 -0.38 4.58 -15.00
C VAL A 26 -1.00 3.21 -15.32
N ARG A 27 -1.65 2.57 -14.34
CA ARG A 27 -2.30 1.27 -14.49
C ARG A 27 -3.83 1.37 -14.56
N ASP A 28 -4.35 2.48 -15.08
CA ASP A 28 -5.78 2.73 -15.28
C ASP A 28 -6.65 2.58 -14.01
N GLY A 29 -6.13 3.01 -12.86
CA GLY A 29 -6.90 3.09 -11.62
C GLY A 29 -7.12 1.75 -10.93
N VAL A 30 -6.05 0.95 -10.81
CA VAL A 30 -6.09 -0.35 -10.11
C VAL A 30 -6.79 -0.21 -8.75
N PRO A 31 -7.84 -1.02 -8.49
CA PRO A 31 -8.52 -1.03 -7.20
C PRO A 31 -7.54 -1.33 -6.08
N ILE A 32 -7.62 -0.56 -5.00
CA ILE A 32 -6.87 -0.78 -3.76
C ILE A 32 -7.83 -1.06 -2.61
N ARG A 33 -7.36 -1.79 -1.61
CA ARG A 33 -8.14 -2.11 -0.41
C ARG A 33 -7.27 -2.28 0.82
N ALA A 34 -7.92 -2.27 1.98
CA ALA A 34 -7.38 -2.80 3.21
C ALA A 34 -7.10 -4.30 3.04
N GLY A 35 -5.82 -4.68 3.15
CA GLY A 35 -5.34 -6.05 3.04
C GLY A 35 -5.16 -6.73 4.39
N GLU A 36 -4.75 -8.00 4.31
CA GLU A 36 -4.40 -8.78 5.49
C GLU A 36 -3.12 -8.25 6.15
N ARG A 37 -2.93 -8.57 7.44
CA ARG A 37 -1.73 -8.20 8.23
C ARG A 37 -1.41 -6.69 8.16
N ASN A 38 -2.46 -5.87 8.20
CA ASN A 38 -2.38 -4.42 8.13
C ASN A 38 -1.59 -3.93 6.91
N THR A 39 -1.78 -4.54 5.73
CA THR A 39 -1.19 -4.06 4.47
C THR A 39 -2.22 -3.31 3.62
N ILE A 40 -1.76 -2.53 2.65
CA ILE A 40 -2.63 -2.06 1.56
C ILE A 40 -2.38 -2.97 0.36
N GLU A 41 -3.46 -3.51 -0.20
CA GLU A 41 -3.40 -4.42 -1.34
C GLU A 41 -3.94 -3.74 -2.60
N ALA A 42 -3.34 -4.07 -3.74
CA ALA A 42 -3.82 -3.72 -5.07
C ALA A 42 -4.19 -4.99 -5.83
N TYR A 43 -5.21 -4.94 -6.69
CA TYR A 43 -5.55 -6.07 -7.54
C TYR A 43 -4.51 -6.29 -8.64
N SER A 44 -3.92 -7.47 -8.70
CA SER A 44 -2.96 -7.83 -9.75
C SER A 44 -3.68 -8.58 -10.87
N LEU A 45 -3.88 -7.93 -12.02
CA LEU A 45 -4.45 -8.57 -13.21
C LEU A 45 -3.62 -9.77 -13.70
N ASN A 46 -2.29 -9.65 -13.64
CA ASN A 46 -1.38 -10.71 -14.08
C ASN A 46 -1.44 -11.99 -13.22
N ARG A 47 -1.88 -11.88 -11.97
CA ARG A 47 -1.96 -13.00 -11.02
C ARG A 47 -3.39 -13.29 -10.59
N ASP A 48 -4.35 -12.56 -11.14
CA ASP A 48 -5.78 -12.60 -10.83
C ASP A 48 -6.08 -12.66 -9.32
N ARG A 49 -5.38 -11.81 -8.55
CA ARG A 49 -5.51 -11.79 -7.09
C ARG A 49 -5.05 -10.48 -6.47
N TRP A 50 -5.51 -10.23 -5.25
CA TRP A 50 -5.04 -9.12 -4.42
C TRP A 50 -3.63 -9.39 -3.90
N MET A 51 -2.81 -8.34 -3.91
CA MET A 51 -1.42 -8.42 -3.49
C MET A 51 -0.99 -7.15 -2.76
N PRO A 52 -0.18 -7.25 -1.69
CA PRO A 52 0.36 -6.09 -1.02
C PRO A 52 1.08 -5.15 -2.00
N ILE A 53 0.86 -3.85 -1.86
CA ILE A 53 1.57 -2.84 -2.64
C ILE A 53 3.05 -2.91 -2.25
N MET A 54 3.88 -3.31 -3.21
CA MET A 54 5.32 -3.46 -3.04
C MET A 54 6.03 -2.37 -3.86
N LEU A 55 5.89 -1.13 -3.40
CA LEU A 55 6.64 0.02 -3.95
C LEU A 55 7.89 0.26 -3.10
N THR A 56 8.85 1.02 -3.63
CA THR A 56 10.09 1.41 -2.93
C THR A 56 10.86 0.25 -2.26
N GLY A 57 10.92 -0.90 -2.94
CA GLY A 57 11.75 -2.04 -2.53
C GLY A 57 11.18 -2.93 -1.42
N GLY A 58 9.87 -2.85 -1.12
CA GLY A 58 9.21 -3.85 -0.28
C GLY A 58 7.73 -3.57 -0.02
N GLY A 59 6.99 -4.59 0.42
CA GLY A 59 5.62 -4.41 0.92
C GLY A 59 5.61 -3.59 2.20
N VAL A 60 4.67 -2.66 2.32
CA VAL A 60 4.43 -1.90 3.56
C VAL A 60 3.38 -2.62 4.40
N SER A 61 3.72 -2.91 5.65
CA SER A 61 2.81 -3.37 6.68
C SER A 61 2.73 -2.31 7.77
N PHE A 62 1.54 -2.09 8.30
CA PHE A 62 1.29 -1.09 9.34
C PHE A 62 1.18 -1.74 10.72
N VAL A 63 1.58 -0.99 11.75
CA VAL A 63 1.47 -1.46 13.15
C VAL A 63 0.00 -1.72 13.50
N THR A 64 -0.90 -0.83 13.09
CA THR A 64 -2.34 -0.92 13.37
C THR A 64 -3.20 -0.86 12.09
N PRO A 65 -4.44 -1.39 12.13
CA PRO A 65 -5.43 -1.15 11.08
C PRO A 65 -5.71 0.35 10.86
N GLU A 66 -5.71 1.15 11.92
CA GLU A 66 -5.97 2.58 11.87
C GLU A 66 -4.89 3.33 11.08
N ASP A 67 -3.61 3.00 11.30
CA ASP A 67 -2.49 3.52 10.51
C ASP A 67 -2.64 3.20 9.02
N ARG A 68 -3.00 1.94 8.71
CA ARG A 68 -3.27 1.49 7.34
C ARG A 68 -4.41 2.29 6.73
N ASP A 69 -5.51 2.44 7.46
CA ASP A 69 -6.74 3.06 6.95
C ASP A 69 -6.59 4.57 6.77
N ALA A 70 -5.77 5.23 7.60
CA ALA A 70 -5.37 6.62 7.37
C ALA A 70 -4.65 6.78 6.02
N VAL A 71 -3.67 5.92 5.73
CA VAL A 71 -2.94 5.96 4.45
C VAL A 71 -3.83 5.55 3.28
N LEU A 72 -4.72 4.56 3.46
CA LEU A 72 -5.70 4.19 2.44
C LEU A 72 -6.67 5.34 2.14
N GLY A 73 -7.08 6.08 3.16
CA GLY A 73 -7.87 7.31 3.01
C GLY A 73 -7.13 8.36 2.19
N LEU A 74 -5.83 8.57 2.47
CA LEU A 74 -4.99 9.46 1.67
C LEU A 74 -4.86 8.99 0.21
N LEU A 75 -4.87 7.69 -0.08
CA LEU A 75 -4.80 7.22 -1.47
C LEU A 75 -6.10 7.45 -2.24
N ASN A 76 -7.25 7.40 -1.55
CA ASN A 76 -8.58 7.53 -2.15
C ASN A 76 -9.12 8.97 -2.24
N SER A 77 -8.48 9.93 -1.56
CA SER A 77 -8.81 11.36 -1.63
C SER A 77 -8.26 12.03 -2.89
#